data_AF-A0A348Y8M8-F1
#
_entry.id   AF-A0A348Y8M8-F1
#
_cell.length_a   1.000
_cell.length_b   1.000
_cell.length_c   1.000
_cell.angle_alpha   90.00
_cell.angle_beta   90.00
_cell.angle_gamma   90.00
#
_symmetry.space_group_name_H-M   'P 1'
#
loop_
_entity.id
_entity.type
_entity.pdbx_description
1 polymer ?
#
loop_
_entity_poly.entity_id
_entity_poly.type
_entity_poly.pdbx_seq_one_letter_code
_entity_poly.pdbx_strand_id
1 'polypeptide(L)' 'MASCVNFLICNDIIIAAQYDDINDDSAIVQLEKVLFQHQVMSVHKKDLVFGGINIYYTNWQQPAMVKKCII' A
#
# COMPACT_ATOMS: atom_id res chain seq x y z
N MET A 1 -7.01 14.77 1.37
CA MET A 1 -7.54 14.06 0.18
C MET A 1 -7.33 12.57 0.40
N ALA A 2 -8.39 11.76 0.34
CA ALA A 2 -8.29 10.29 0.45
C ALA A 2 -8.02 9.67 -0.92
N SER A 3 -7.22 8.60 -0.97
CA SER A 3 -6.91 7.88 -2.22
C SER A 3 -6.55 6.43 -1.91
N CYS A 4 -7.33 5.49 -2.43
CA CYS A 4 -7.09 4.06 -2.27
C CYS A 4 -5.96 3.54 -3.17
N VAL A 5 -5.44 4.36 -4.09
CA VAL A 5 -4.31 4.03 -4.97
C VAL A 5 -2.96 4.26 -4.28
N ASN A 6 -2.94 5.02 -3.19
CA ASN A 6 -1.72 5.39 -2.47
C ASN A 6 -1.29 4.32 -1.44
N PHE A 7 -1.28 3.06 -1.87
CA PHE A 7 -0.80 1.92 -1.08
C PHE A 7 0.72 1.76 -1.21
N LEU A 8 1.32 0.99 -0.30
CA LEU A 8 2.75 0.65 -0.31
C LEU A 8 2.93 -0.82 -0.66
N ILE A 9 3.74 -1.14 -1.68
CA ILE A 9 4.06 -2.51 -2.08
C ILE A 9 5.38 -2.95 -1.45
N CYS A 10 5.36 -3.80 -0.44
CA CYS A 10 6.56 -4.43 0.10
C CYS A 10 6.77 -5.81 -0.55
N ASN A 11 7.88 -6.49 -0.21
CA ASN A 11 8.25 -7.75 -0.86
C ASN A 11 7.12 -8.79 -0.95
N ASP A 12 6.43 -9.06 0.15
CA ASP A 12 5.37 -10.08 0.21
C ASP A 12 4.00 -9.51 0.59
N ILE A 13 3.92 -8.21 0.88
CA ILE A 13 2.73 -7.58 1.45
C ILE A 13 2.41 -6.26 0.75
N ILE A 14 1.13 -5.89 0.73
CA ILE A 14 0.67 -4.56 0.33
C ILE A 14 0.03 -3.89 1.53
N ILE A 15 0.42 -2.65 1.83
CA ILE A 15 -0.18 -1.86 2.89
C ILE A 15 -1.15 -0.86 2.26
N ALA A 16 -2.44 -1.09 2.44
CA ALA A 16 -3.51 -0.21 1.97
C ALA A 16 -4.13 0.56 3.14
N ALA A 17 -4.55 1.80 2.89
CA ALA A 17 -5.27 2.60 3.88
C ALA A 17 -6.78 2.37 3.75
N GLN A 18 -7.47 2.35 4.89
CA GLN A 18 -8.92 2.42 4.97
C GLN A 18 -9.35 3.74 5.60
N TYR A 19 -10.42 4.32 5.06
CA TYR A 19 -10.92 5.66 5.32
C TYR A 19 -12.35 5.68 5.88
N ASP A 20 -12.94 4.51 6.14
CA ASP A 20 -14.37 4.33 6.40
C ASP A 20 -15.23 4.73 5.20
N ASP A 21 -14.70 4.54 3.99
CA ASP A 21 -15.46 4.75 2.75
C ASP A 21 -16.09 3.45 2.28
N ILE A 22 -17.27 3.55 1.66
CA ILE A 22 -18.00 2.39 1.11
C ILE A 22 -17.17 1.61 0.07
N ASN A 23 -16.19 2.24 -0.57
CA ASN A 23 -15.35 1.60 -1.58
C ASN A 23 -14.07 0.97 -1.02
N ASP A 24 -13.78 1.10 0.28
CA ASP A 24 -12.56 0.56 0.89
C ASP A 24 -12.46 -0.95 0.65
N ASP A 25 -13.53 -1.68 0.92
CA ASP A 25 -13.57 -3.13 0.72
C ASP A 25 -13.40 -3.53 -0.76
N SER A 26 -13.99 -2.73 -1.67
CA SER A 26 -13.84 -2.94 -3.11
C SER A 26 -12.38 -2.74 -3.54
N ALA A 27 -11.69 -1.75 -2.99
CA ALA A 27 -10.28 -1.49 -3.26
C ALA A 27 -9.38 -2.64 -2.77
N ILE A 28 -9.65 -3.20 -1.59
CA ILE A 28 -8.93 -4.38 -1.09
C ILE A 28 -9.11 -5.58 -2.03
N VAL A 29 -10.35 -5.88 -2.41
CA VAL A 29 -10.65 -6.99 -3.34
C VAL A 29 -9.98 -6.79 -4.70
N GLN A 30 -9.89 -5.55 -5.19
CA GLN A 30 -9.18 -5.24 -6.42
C GLN A 30 -7.67 -5.47 -6.27
N LEU A 31 -7.06 -5.04 -5.16
CA LEU A 31 -5.64 -5.24 -4.90
C LEU A 31 -5.28 -6.72 -4.82
N GLU A 32 -6.09 -7.52 -4.12
CA GLU A 32 -5.91 -8.97 -4.02
C GLU A 32 -5.99 -9.65 -5.39
N LYS A 33 -6.84 -9.17 -6.30
CA LYS A 33 -6.94 -9.70 -7.67
C LYS A 33 -5.74 -9.33 -8.53
N VAL A 34 -5.29 -8.08 -8.46
CA VAL A 34 -4.24 -7.55 -9.34
C VAL A 34 -2.85 -8.00 -8.88
N LEU A 35 -2.60 -7.96 -7.57
CA LEU A 35 -1.31 -8.28 -6.97
C LEU A 35 -1.41 -9.56 -6.13
N PHE A 36 -2.00 -10.60 -6.71
CA PHE A 36 -2.35 -11.87 -6.07
C PHE A 36 -1.22 -12.62 -5.34
N GLN A 37 0.05 -12.29 -5.64
CA GLN A 37 1.21 -12.86 -4.95
C GLN A 37 1.55 -12.18 -3.62
N HIS A 38 0.93 -11.04 -3.33
CA HIS A 38 1.15 -10.27 -2.12
C HIS A 38 -0.06 -10.36 -1.21
N GLN A 39 0.18 -10.46 0.10
CA GLN A 39 -0.88 -10.37 1.09
C GLN A 39 -1.27 -8.90 1.30
N VAL A 40 -2.55 -8.57 1.12
CA VAL A 40 -3.05 -7.21 1.41
C VAL A 40 -3.29 -7.06 2.92
N MET A 41 -2.67 -6.05 3.52
CA MET A 41 -2.90 -5.64 4.90
C MET A 41 -3.47 -4.23 4.91
N SER A 42 -4.67 -4.09 5.46
CA SER A 42 -5.32 -2.80 5.62
C SER A 42 -4.95 -2.16 6.96
N VAL A 43 -4.80 -0.83 6.94
CA VAL A 43 -4.58 -0.05 8.17
C VAL A 43 -5.60 1.07 8.22
N HIS A 44 -6.36 1.13 9.32
CA HIS A 44 -7.22 2.27 9.61
C HIS A 44 -6.36 3.47 9.96
N LYS A 45 -6.41 4.49 9.10
CA LYS A 45 -5.60 5.70 9.27
C LYS A 45 -6.43 6.96 9.03
N LYS A 46 -7.44 7.17 9.88
CA LYS A 46 -8.22 8.42 9.94
C LYS A 46 -7.30 9.64 10.03
N ASP A 47 -6.31 9.58 10.91
CA ASP A 47 -5.46 10.74 11.23
C ASP A 47 -4.56 11.20 10.06
N LEU A 48 -4.19 10.31 9.13
CA LEU A 48 -3.37 10.68 7.97
C LEU A 48 -4.13 11.49 6.93
N VAL A 49 -5.42 11.19 6.73
CA VAL A 49 -6.26 11.93 5.78
C VAL A 49 -6.48 13.36 6.23
N PHE A 50 -6.69 13.57 7.55
CA PHE A 50 -6.86 14.90 8.13
C PHE A 50 -5.61 15.77 7.97
N GLY A 51 -4.42 15.18 7.95
CA GLY A 51 -3.16 15.87 7.65
C GLY A 51 -2.88 16.09 6.16
N GLY A 52 -3.71 15.57 5.25
CA GLY A 52 -3.46 15.60 3.81
C GLY A 52 -2.34 14.65 3.34
N ILE A 53 -1.98 13.68 4.18
CA ILE A 53 -0.85 12.77 3.97
C ILE A 53 -1.39 11.35 3.67
N ASN A 54 -0.61 10.54 2.96
CA ASN A 54 -0.96 9.17 2.63
C ASN A 54 0.24 8.23 2.86
N ILE A 55 -0.01 6.93 2.97
CA ILE A 55 1.02 5.91 3.24
C ILE A 55 2.13 6.01 2.20
N TYR A 56 1.79 6.12 0.92
CA TYR A 56 2.79 6.28 -0.13
C TYR A 56 3.72 7.49 0.06
N TYR A 57 3.20 8.65 0.49
CA TYR A 57 3.98 9.90 0.59
C TYR A 57 5.01 9.93 1.72
N THR A 58 4.88 9.04 2.71
CA THR A 58 5.69 9.07 3.94
C THR A 58 6.76 7.98 4.01
N ASN A 59 6.75 7.07 3.03
CA ASN A 59 7.63 5.92 3.04
C ASN A 59 8.55 5.97 1.82
N TRP A 60 9.85 5.78 2.05
CA TRP A 60 10.84 5.55 1.00
C TRP A 60 11.31 4.10 1.09
N GLN A 61 11.15 3.36 0.00
CA GLN A 61 11.60 1.97 -0.07
C GLN A 61 13.07 1.92 -0.45
N GLN A 62 13.83 1.09 0.25
CA GLN A 62 15.18 0.72 -0.12
C GLN A 62 15.15 -0.71 -0.67
N PRO A 63 15.47 -0.92 -1.96
CA PRO A 63 15.56 -2.26 -2.52
C PRO A 63 16.58 -3.10 -1.76
N ALA A 64 16.30 -4.39 -1.61
CA ALA A 64 17.28 -5.32 -1.07
C ALA A 64 18.55 -5.31 -1.94
N MET A 65 19.73 -5.42 -1.32
CA MET A 65 20.96 -5.56 -2.09
C MET A 65 20.92 -6.88 -2.87
N VAL A 66 20.92 -6.78 -4.19
CA VAL A 66 21.15 -7.91 -5.08
C VAL A 66 22.63 -7.95 -5.42
N LYS A 67 23.33 -9.05 -5.07
CA LYS A 67 24.72 -9.25 -5.55
C LYS A 67 24.69 -9.24 -7.07
N LYS A 68 25.30 -8.23 -7.69
CA LYS A 68 25.48 -8.19 -9.14
C LYS A 68 26.33 -9.40 -9.53
N CYS A 69 25.75 -10.36 -10.25
CA CYS A 69 26.54 -11.37 -10.95
C CYS A 69 27.22 -10.66 -12.11
N ILE A 70 28.48 -10.27 -11.94
CA ILE A 70 29.30 -9.73 -13.02
C ILE A 70 29.87 -10.97 -13.72
N ILE A 71 29.25 -11.32 -14.85
CA ILE A 71 29.71 -12.37 -15.75
C ILE A 71 30.86 -11.82 -16.59
#